data_AF-Q12YB4-F1
#
_entry.id   AF-Q12YB4-F1
#
_cell.length_a   1.000
_cell.length_b   1.000
_cell.length_c   1.000
_cell.angle_alpha   90.00
_cell.angle_beta   90.00
_cell.angle_gamma   90.00
#
_symmetry.space_group_name_H-M   'P 1'
#
loop_
_entity.id
_entity.type
_entity.pdbx_description
1 polymer ?
#
loop_
_entity_poly.entity_id
_entity_poly.type
_entity_poly.pdbx_seq_one_letter_code
_entity_poly.pdbx_strand_id
1 'polypeptide(L)' 'MEGSKSFQKEVFDYLMKNKEVMPRITLRYASEKMPEKMRVEIMKR' A
#
# COMPACT_ATOMS: atom_id res chain seq x y z
N MET A 1 11.78 -14.16 12.48
CA MET A 1 11.27 -12.77 12.32
C MET A 1 9.96 -12.84 11.55
N GLU A 2 8.82 -12.86 12.25
CA GLU A 2 7.47 -12.95 11.65
C GLU A 2 6.76 -11.59 11.56
N GLY A 3 7.42 -10.49 11.92
CA GLY A 3 6.82 -9.15 11.96
C GLY A 3 6.68 -8.45 10.60
N SER A 4 7.51 -8.75 9.60
CA SER A 4 7.52 -7.96 8.35
C SER A 4 6.35 -8.28 7.41
N LYS A 5 5.84 -9.53 7.42
CA LYS A 5 4.77 -9.97 6.52
C LYS A 5 3.39 -9.48 6.97
N SER A 6 3.10 -9.54 8.27
CA SER A 6 1.81 -9.08 8.82
C SER A 6 1.64 -7.56 8.66
N PHE A 7 2.71 -6.81 8.97
CA PHE A 7 2.70 -5.35 8.81
C PHE A 7 2.46 -4.93 7.35
N GLN A 8 3.05 -5.65 6.39
CA GLN A 8 2.87 -5.35 4.97
C GLN A 8 1.41 -5.51 4.52
N LYS A 9 0.70 -6.52 5.02
CA LYS A 9 -0.72 -6.74 4.72
C LYS A 9 -1.60 -5.66 5.33
N GLU A 10 -1.37 -5.31 6.60
CA GLU A 10 -2.15 -4.28 7.29
C GLU A 10 -2.01 -2.90 6.64
N VAL A 11 -0.79 -2.53 6.25
CA VAL A 11 -0.56 -1.27 5.51
C VAL A 11 -1.23 -1.32 4.13
N PHE A 12 -1.14 -2.44 3.42
CA PHE A 12 -1.82 -2.60 2.13
C PHE A 12 -3.34 -2.43 2.27
N ASP A 13 -3.97 -3.12 3.22
CA ASP A 13 -5.41 -3.06 3.47
C ASP A 13 -5.85 -1.64 3.85
N TYR A 14 -5.05 -0.93 4.67
CA TYR A 14 -5.30 0.46 5.04
C TYR A 14 -5.23 1.41 3.83
N LEU A 15 -4.20 1.26 2.97
CA LEU A 15 -4.06 2.09 1.77
C LEU A 15 -5.21 1.85 0.80
N MET A 16 -5.63 0.60 0.59
CA MET A 16 -6.76 0.26 -0.27
C MET A 16 -8.08 0.84 0.25
N LYS A 17 -8.33 0.73 1.56
CA LYS A 17 -9.54 1.29 2.20
C LYS A 17 -9.64 2.82 2.06
N ASN A 18 -8.51 3.52 2.07
CA ASN A 18 -8.46 4.99 2.03
C ASN A 18 -8.03 5.55 0.66
N LYS A 19 -7.90 4.69 -0.35
CA LYS A 19 -7.34 5.03 -1.67
C LYS A 19 -8.08 6.17 -2.37
N GLU A 20 -9.39 6.28 -2.17
CA GLU A 20 -10.22 7.31 -2.80
C GLU A 20 -10.01 8.71 -2.22
N VAL A 21 -9.66 8.79 -0.93
CA VAL A 21 -9.45 10.06 -0.21
C VAL A 21 -7.98 10.44 -0.10
N MET A 22 -7.07 9.47 -0.24
CA MET A 22 -5.64 9.73 -0.16
C MET A 22 -5.10 10.38 -1.44
N PRO A 23 -4.24 11.41 -1.30
CA PRO A 23 -3.51 11.96 -2.42
C PRO A 23 -2.65 10.89 -3.09
N ARG A 24 -2.63 10.88 -4.42
CA ARG A 24 -1.82 9.95 -5.23
C ARG A 24 -0.33 9.95 -4.86
N ILE A 25 0.19 11.09 -4.40
CA ILE A 25 1.59 11.21 -3.93
C ILE A 25 1.80 10.41 -2.65
N THR A 26 0.89 10.48 -1.69
CA THR A 26 0.92 9.71 -0.45
C THR A 26 0.87 8.21 -0.74
N LEU A 27 -0.04 7.78 -1.62
CA LEU A 27 -0.14 6.38 -2.06
C LEU A 27 1.17 5.88 -2.71
N ARG A 28 1.82 6.73 -3.52
CA ARG A 28 3.10 6.41 -4.16
C ARG A 28 4.22 6.20 -3.14
N TYR A 29 4.36 7.10 -2.16
CA TYR A 29 5.41 6.96 -1.14
C TYR A 29 5.14 5.77 -0.22
N ALA A 30 3.90 5.57 0.21
CA ALA A 30 3.54 4.47 1.10
C ALA A 30 3.70 3.09 0.44
N SER A 31 3.54 3.00 -0.88
CA SER A 31 3.68 1.73 -1.63
C SER A 31 5.11 1.45 -2.13
N GLU A 32 6.08 2.34 -1.92
CA GLU A 32 7.45 2.18 -2.44
C GLU A 32 8.19 0.96 -1.86
N LYS A 33 7.92 0.62 -0.59
CA LYS A 33 8.53 -0.53 0.10
C LYS A 33 7.74 -1.84 -0.11
N MET A 34 6.66 -1.81 -0.90
CA MET A 34 5.83 -2.98 -1.16
C MET A 34 6.25 -3.72 -2.44
N PRO A 35 5.96 -5.03 -2.57
CA PRO A 35 6.14 -5.78 -3.80
C PRO A 35 5.38 -5.13 -4.95
N GLU A 36 5.95 -5.27 -6.15
CA GLU A 36 5.43 -4.65 -7.37
C GLU A 36 3.94 -4.92 -7.60
N LYS A 37 3.49 -6.16 -7.38
CA LYS A 37 2.06 -6.54 -7.51
C LYS A 37 1.14 -5.69 -6.64
N MET A 38 1.53 -5.45 -5.38
CA MET A 38 0.76 -4.63 -4.44
C MET A 38 0.83 -3.14 -4.80
N ARG A 39 2.01 -2.67 -5.19
CA ARG A 39 2.22 -1.28 -5.63
C ARG A 39 1.33 -0.93 -6.83
N VAL A 40 1.28 -1.82 -7.82
CA VAL A 40 0.42 -1.66 -9.00
C VAL A 40 -1.05 -1.61 -8.58
N GLU A 41 -1.48 -2.51 -7.70
CA GLU A 41 -2.87 -2.55 -7.22
C GLU A 41 -3.29 -1.26 -6.49
N ILE A 42 -2.44 -0.76 -5.60
CA ILE A 42 -2.64 0.52 -4.91
C ILE A 42 -2.72 1.69 -5.89
N MET A 43 -1.93 1.67 -6.97
CA MET A 43 -1.82 2.79 -7.91
C MET A 43 -2.80 2.73 -9.10
N LYS A 44 -3.54 1.64 -9.30
CA LYS A 44 -4.63 1.55 -10.29
C LYS A 44 -5.67 2.65 -10.03
N ARG A 45 -6.27 3.21 -11.08
CA ARG A 45 -7.44 4.10 -10.93
C ARG A 45 -8.69 3.28 -10.67
#